data_AF-A0A2H6EE71-F1
#
_entry.id   AF-A0A2H6EE71-F1
#
_cell.length_a   1.000
_cell.length_b   1.000
_cell.length_c   1.000
_cell.angle_alpha   90.00
_cell.angle_beta   90.00
_cell.angle_gamma   90.00
#
_symmetry.space_group_name_H-M   'P 1'
#
loop_
_entity.id
_entity.type
_entity.pdbx_description
1 polymer ?
#
loop_
_entity_poly.entity_id
_entity_poly.type
_entity_poly.pdbx_seq_one_letter_code
_entity_poly.pdbx_strand_id
1 'polypeptide(L)'
;MVKNGLVFRKNPLYEKCPSCNAVGLLRKSRARSTKEKIIKILTPYGMYRCKKCGWRGYRTKFILTKQSVKNSIVYIFLIAAVAYIVLQILKRFA
;
A
#
# COMPACT_ATOMS: atom_id res chain seq x y z
N MET A 1 -2.85 -19.39 9.42
CA MET A 1 -3.86 -18.30 9.48
C MET A 1 -3.87 -17.55 8.15
N VAL A 2 -4.78 -17.90 7.25
CA VAL A 2 -4.94 -17.21 5.96
C VAL A 2 -5.79 -15.96 6.20
N LYS A 3 -5.13 -14.80 6.26
CA LYS A 3 -5.82 -13.50 6.41
C LYS A 3 -6.06 -12.94 5.00
N ASN A 4 -7.29 -13.02 4.51
CA ASN A 4 -7.68 -12.47 3.22
C ASN A 4 -7.94 -10.97 3.35
N GLY A 5 -6.92 -10.16 3.02
CA GLY A 5 -7.03 -8.72 2.81
C GLY A 5 -5.95 -8.26 1.84
N LEU A 6 -6.32 -7.64 0.72
CA LEU A 6 -5.40 -7.23 -0.35
C LEU A 6 -4.43 -6.11 0.08
N VAL A 7 -4.77 -5.40 1.16
CA VAL A 7 -4.06 -4.21 1.63
C VAL A 7 -3.88 -4.31 3.14
N PHE A 8 -2.68 -4.66 3.57
CA PHE A 8 -2.34 -4.67 4.99
C PHE A 8 -1.81 -3.31 5.44
N ARG A 9 -2.42 -2.74 6.49
CA ARG A 9 -1.83 -1.61 7.21
C ARG A 9 -0.56 -2.09 7.91
N LYS A 10 0.57 -1.57 7.47
CA LYS A 10 1.87 -1.81 8.10
C LYS A 10 1.90 -1.13 9.46
N ASN A 11 2.22 -1.90 10.51
CA ASN A 11 2.39 -1.33 11.84
C ASN A 11 3.82 -0.74 11.96
N PRO A 12 3.97 0.58 12.09
CA PRO A 12 5.26 1.27 12.06
C PRO A 12 6.15 0.93 13.26
N LEU A 13 5.60 0.36 14.33
CA LEU A 13 6.38 -0.05 15.50
C LEU A 13 7.40 -1.15 15.16
N TYR A 14 7.09 -2.03 14.20
CA TYR A 14 8.00 -3.10 13.80
C TYR A 14 9.01 -2.66 12.72
N GLU A 15 8.96 -1.40 12.27
CA GLU A 15 9.95 -0.89 11.35
C GLU A 15 11.24 -0.45 12.06
N LYS A 16 12.36 -0.62 11.36
CA LYS A 16 13.64 -0.04 11.77
C LYS A 16 13.72 1.42 11.35
N CYS A 17 14.23 2.28 12.23
CA CYS A 17 14.58 3.65 11.85
C CYS A 17 15.74 3.63 10.84
N PRO A 18 15.66 4.30 9.69
CA PRO A 18 16.73 4.27 8.69
C PRO A 18 18.01 4.99 9.13
N SER A 19 17.93 5.90 10.11
CA SER A 19 19.09 6.65 10.59
C SER A 19 19.84 5.94 11.72
N CYS A 20 19.14 5.32 12.68
CA CYS A 20 19.76 4.71 13.85
C CYS A 20 19.46 3.22 14.04
N ASN A 21 18.76 2.60 13.08
CA ASN A 21 18.35 1.20 13.07
C ASN A 21 17.53 0.71 14.27
N ALA A 22 17.12 1.61 15.17
CA ALA A 22 16.31 1.25 16.32
C ALA A 22 14.90 0.79 15.89
N VAL A 23 14.44 -0.31 16.49
CA VAL A 23 13.12 -0.93 16.26
C VAL A 23 12.17 -0.48 17.37
N GLY A 24 10.87 -0.36 17.10
CA GLY A 24 9.88 -0.01 18.14
C GLY A 24 9.79 1.48 18.48
N LEU A 25 10.67 2.32 17.94
CA LEU A 25 10.80 3.72 18.35
C LEU A 25 10.20 4.73 17.35
N LEU A 26 9.57 4.25 16.28
CA LEU A 26 8.91 5.09 15.28
C LEU A 26 7.51 5.49 15.76
N ARG A 27 7.27 6.81 15.89
CA ARG A 27 5.97 7.40 16.25
C ARG A 27 5.43 8.24 15.09
N LYS A 28 4.11 8.25 14.92
CA LYS A 28 3.42 9.09 13.91
C LYS A 28 3.64 10.58 14.21
N SER A 29 4.09 11.33 13.21
CA SER A 29 4.24 12.79 13.28
C SER A 29 3.08 13.50 12.58
N ARG A 30 2.80 14.73 12.99
CA ARG A 30 1.83 15.62 12.32
C ARG A 30 2.54 16.37 11.18
N ALA A 31 1.77 16.74 10.16
CA ALA A 31 2.22 17.63 9.10
C ALA A 31 2.25 19.07 9.65
N ARG A 32 3.35 19.79 9.41
CA ARG A 32 3.56 21.18 9.80
C ARG A 32 3.40 22.15 8.62
N SER A 33 3.71 21.70 7.40
CA SER A 33 3.59 22.51 6.19
C SER A 33 2.39 22.11 5.33
N THR A 34 1.90 23.05 4.52
CA THR A 34 0.86 22.83 3.49
C THR A 34 1.29 21.76 2.48
N LYS A 35 2.55 21.77 2.03
CA LYS A 35 3.11 20.73 1.15
C LYS A 35 3.01 19.34 1.80
N GLU A 36 3.32 19.24 3.09
CA GLU A 36 3.24 17.98 3.84
C GLU A 36 1.78 17.51 4.02
N LYS A 37 0.82 18.43 4.13
CA LYS A 37 -0.61 18.11 4.18
C LYS A 37 -1.09 17.52 2.84
N ILE A 38 -0.70 18.14 1.72
CA ILE A 38 -1.06 17.66 0.38
C ILE A 38 -0.52 16.24 0.15
N ILE A 39 0.77 16.03 0.43
CA ILE A 39 1.39 14.70 0.29
C ILE A 39 0.69 13.67 1.17
N LYS A 40 0.31 14.02 2.40
CA LYS A 40 -0.38 13.12 3.32
C LYS A 40 -1.78 12.71 2.85
N ILE A 41 -2.44 13.55 2.05
CA ILE A 41 -3.77 13.28 1.47
C ILE A 41 -3.61 12.47 0.18
N LEU A 42 -2.74 12.92 -0.72
CA LEU A 42 -2.59 12.34 -2.06
C LEU A 42 -1.91 10.97 -2.05
N THR A 43 -1.05 10.70 -1.06
CA THR A 43 -0.21 9.50 -1.06
C THR A 43 -0.46 8.58 0.14
N PRO A 44 -0.26 7.26 -0.02
CA PRO A 44 -0.31 6.29 1.07
C PRO A 44 0.80 6.45 2.12
N TYR A 45 1.64 7.48 2.02
CA TYR A 45 2.73 7.71 2.94
C TYR A 45 2.22 8.29 4.27
N GLY A 46 2.83 7.83 5.36
CA GLY A 46 2.70 8.39 6.69
C GLY A 46 3.99 9.06 7.09
N MET A 47 3.90 10.21 7.75
CA MET A 47 5.07 10.86 8.33
C MET A 47 5.33 10.29 9.72
N TYR A 48 6.57 9.87 9.95
CA TYR A 48 7.02 9.27 11.21
C TYR A 48 8.24 10.02 11.75
N ARG A 49 8.42 9.93 13.07
CA ARG A 49 9.59 10.44 13.79
C ARG A 49 10.16 9.36 14.70
N CYS A 50 11.48 9.20 14.72
CA CYS A 50 12.16 8.33 15.66
C CYS A 50 12.34 9.05 17.01
N LYS A 51 12.01 8.37 18.12
CA LYS A 51 12.27 8.92 19.47
C LYS A 51 13.75 8.98 19.84
N LYS A 52 14.59 8.08 19.30
CA LYS A 52 16.01 7.97 19.67
C LYS A 52 16.90 9.01 18.99
N CYS A 53 16.92 9.02 17.65
CA CYS A 53 17.79 9.93 16.87
C CYS A 53 17.07 11.17 16.33
N GLY A 54 15.76 11.31 16.57
CA GLY A 54 14.99 12.45 16.07
C GLY A 54 14.64 12.42 14.59
N TRP A 55 15.12 11.42 13.82
CA TRP A 55 14.86 11.26 12.39
C TRP A 55 13.38 11.47 12.04
N ARG A 56 13.10 12.24 10.98
CA ARG A 56 11.77 12.53 10.49
C ARG A 56 11.70 12.26 8.99
N GLY A 57 10.70 11.49 8.56
CA GLY A 57 10.53 11.19 7.15
C GLY A 57 9.22 10.46 6.85
N TYR A 58 9.06 10.09 5.59
CA TYR A 58 7.88 9.42 5.09
C TYR A 58 8.10 7.90 5.01
N ARG A 59 7.09 7.12 5.40
CA ARG A 59 7.06 5.65 5.24
C ARG A 59 5.72 5.22 4.70
N THR A 60 5.70 4.18 3.87
CA THR A 60 4.45 3.63 3.34
C THR A 60 3.60 3.03 4.46
N LYS A 61 2.33 3.40 4.54
CA LYS A 61 1.38 2.77 5.49
C LYS A 61 0.92 1.40 5.01
N PHE A 62 1.09 1.12 3.73
CA PHE A 62 0.61 -0.10 3.09
C PHE A 62 1.77 -0.91 2.56
N ILE A 63 1.73 -2.22 2.80
CA ILE A 63 2.55 -3.18 2.09
C ILE A 63 1.62 -3.83 1.09
N LEU A 64 1.83 -3.57 -0.20
CA LEU A 64 1.32 -4.47 -1.22
C LEU A 64 2.24 -5.69 -1.20
N THR A 65 1.68 -6.84 -0.82
CA THR A 65 2.40 -8.10 -0.95
C THR A 65 2.51 -8.42 -2.45
N LYS A 66 3.74 -8.70 -2.93
CA LYS A 66 3.96 -9.07 -4.35
C LYS A 66 3.07 -10.24 -4.78
N GLN A 67 2.78 -11.16 -3.84
CA GLN A 67 1.90 -12.31 -4.06
C GLN A 67 0.45 -11.91 -4.35
N SER A 68 -0.10 -10.91 -3.67
CA SER A 68 -1.48 -10.47 -3.92
C SER A 68 -1.63 -9.76 -5.26
N VAL A 69 -0.62 -8.97 -5.67
CA VAL A 69 -0.64 -8.32 -7.00
C VAL A 69 -0.72 -9.36 -8.11
N LYS A 70 0.04 -10.46 -8.00
CA LYS A 70 0.02 -11.55 -8.98
C LYS A 70 -1.36 -12.20 -9.08
N ASN A 71 -1.99 -12.52 -7.95
CA ASN A 71 -3.33 -13.12 -7.96
C ASN A 71 -4.39 -12.16 -8.51
N SER A 72 -4.36 -10.87 -8.15
CA SER A 72 -5.29 -9.89 -8.68
C SER A 72 -5.20 -9.75 -10.21
N ILE A 73 -3.98 -9.78 -10.77
CA ILE A 73 -3.78 -9.74 -12.23
C ILE A 73 -4.40 -10.96 -12.91
N VAL A 74 -4.22 -12.16 -12.34
CA VAL A 74 -4.80 -13.40 -12.90
C VAL A 74 -6.33 -13.31 -12.95
N TYR A 75 -6.99 -12.84 -11.89
CA TYR A 75 -8.46 -12.71 -11.88
C TYR A 75 -8.96 -11.65 -12.86
N ILE A 76 -8.29 -10.50 -12.96
CA ILE A 76 -8.66 -9.46 -13.94
C ILE A 76 -8.56 -10.01 -15.36
N PHE A 77 -7.48 -10.73 -15.66
CA PHE A 77 -7.29 -11.36 -16.97
C PHE A 77 -8.39 -12.39 -17.27
N LEU A 78 -8.75 -13.21 -16.29
CA LEU A 78 -9.80 -14.23 -16.43
C LEU A 78 -11.17 -13.59 -16.71
N ILE A 79 -11.52 -12.52 -15.97
CA ILE A 79 -12.76 -11.76 -16.20
C ILE A 79 -12.77 -11.13 -17.59
N ALA A 80 -11.65 -10.52 -18.01
CA ALA A 80 -11.54 -9.91 -19.33
C ALA A 80 -11.67 -10.95 -20.46
N ALA A 81 -11.07 -12.13 -20.30
CA ALA A 81 -11.18 -13.22 -21.26
C ALA A 81 -12.62 -13.71 -21.39
N VAL A 82 -13.31 -13.92 -20.26
CA VAL A 82 -14.73 -14.32 -20.26
C VAL A 82 -15.60 -13.25 -20.91
N ALA A 83 -15.43 -11.98 -20.53
CA ALA A 83 -16.18 -10.86 -21.11
C ALA A 83 -15.97 -10.77 -22.63
N TYR A 84 -14.73 -10.97 -23.09
CA TYR A 84 -14.40 -10.98 -24.51
C TYR A 84 -15.10 -12.12 -25.27
N ILE A 85 -15.08 -13.34 -24.72
CA ILE A 85 -15.76 -14.49 -25.33
C ILE A 85 -17.27 -14.24 -25.43
N VAL A 86 -17.89 -13.75 -24.36
CA VAL A 86 -19.33 -13.43 -24.35
C VAL A 86 -19.66 -12.38 -25.40
N LEU A 87 -18.85 -11.31 -25.53
CA LEU A 87 -19.03 -10.29 -26.55
C LEU A 87 -18.91 -10.85 -27.97
N GLN A 88 -17.97 -11.77 -28.21
CA GLN A 88 -17.83 -12.42 -29.51
C GLN A 88 -19.02 -13.31 -29.85
N ILE A 89 -19.57 -14.02 -28.87
CA ILE A 89 -20.77 -14.84 -29.04
C ILE A 89 -21.97 -13.95 -29.39
N LEU A 90 -22.21 -12.89 -28.62
CA LEU A 90 -23.33 -11.98 -28.86
C LEU A 90 -23.29 -11.36 -30.26
N LYS A 91 -22.10 -10.94 -30.72
CA LYS A 91 -21.92 -10.41 -32.09
C LYS A 91 -22.13 -11.43 -33.21
N ARG A 92 -22.07 -12.72 -32.91
CA ARG A 92 -22.27 -13.78 -33.91
C ARG A 92 -23.74 -14.18 -34.05
N PHE A 93 -24.54 -13.98 -32.99
CA PHE A 93 -25.95 -14.34 -32.95
C PHE A 93 -26.89 -13.13 -33.16
N ALA A 94 -26.40 -11.90 -33.01
CA ALA A 94 -27.08 -10.66 -33.41
C ALA A 94 -26.71 -10.29 -34.85
#